data_AF-A0A1V3XUZ8-F1
#
_entry.id   AF-A0A1V3XUZ8-F1
#
_cell.length_a   1.000
_cell.length_b   1.000
_cell.length_c   1.000
_cell.angle_alpha   90.00
_cell.angle_beta   90.00
_cell.angle_gamma   90.00
#
_symmetry.space_group_name_H-M   'P 1'
#
loop_
_entity.id
_entity.type
_entity.pdbx_description
1 polymer ?
#
loop_
_entity_poly.entity_id
_entity_poly.type
_entity_poly.pdbx_seq_one_letter_code
_entity_poly.pdbx_strand_id
1 'polypeptide(L)'
;MSIEQHLDFVADALTYLRAHGFDQIEPTKLAEAGWMRHVDDAASITLFPQANSWYVGANIPGKPRTFMAYAAGVDFYRMACDEVAAREYLGFALSGPGGAHCNDGVIRRLQPDVQMVLEQMALLDLPPMESLPPEQARALMNEMNVARPWGPDVGEIVDGSLPGAAGDLAYRLYRPASPGQTSYIP
;
A
#
# COMPACT_ATOMS: atom_id res chain seq x y z
N MET A 1 -0.05 -8.07 -23.64
CA MET A 1 0.92 -8.01 -22.53
C MET A 1 0.39 -8.60 -21.22
N SER A 2 -0.74 -8.15 -20.68
CA SER A 2 -1.27 -8.71 -19.41
C SER A 2 -1.83 -10.13 -19.53
N ILE A 3 -2.38 -10.47 -20.71
CA ILE A 3 -2.89 -11.83 -20.95
C ILE A 3 -1.75 -12.84 -20.99
N GLU A 4 -0.64 -12.56 -21.70
CA GLU A 4 0.51 -13.46 -21.71
C GLU A 4 1.07 -13.66 -20.30
N GLN A 5 1.18 -12.59 -19.50
CA GLN A 5 1.67 -12.71 -18.13
C GLN A 5 0.77 -13.59 -17.24
N HIS A 6 -0.56 -13.53 -17.38
CA HIS A 6 -1.45 -14.46 -16.67
C HIS A 6 -1.24 -15.91 -17.10
N LEU A 7 -1.04 -16.15 -18.40
CA LEU A 7 -0.79 -17.48 -18.93
C LEU A 7 0.53 -18.05 -18.40
N ASP A 8 1.59 -17.24 -18.39
CA ASP A 8 2.90 -17.63 -17.89
C ASP A 8 2.82 -18.00 -16.40
N PHE A 9 2.23 -17.13 -15.56
CA PHE A 9 2.07 -17.38 -14.12
C PHE A 9 1.29 -18.67 -13.83
N VAL A 10 0.20 -18.94 -14.56
CA VAL A 10 -0.60 -20.16 -14.40
C VAL A 10 0.16 -21.39 -14.90
N ALA A 11 0.85 -21.30 -16.03
CA ALA A 11 1.65 -22.40 -16.56
C ALA A 11 2.80 -22.79 -15.60
N ASP A 12 3.46 -21.81 -15.01
CA ASP A 12 4.52 -22.01 -14.02
C ASP A 12 3.96 -22.63 -12.74
N ALA A 13 2.80 -22.17 -12.25
CA ALA A 13 2.10 -22.76 -11.11
C ALA A 13 1.78 -24.25 -11.33
N LEU A 14 1.20 -24.58 -12.49
CA LEU A 14 0.89 -25.97 -12.81
C LEU A 14 2.14 -26.84 -12.91
N THR A 15 3.24 -26.29 -13.44
CA THR A 15 4.52 -26.98 -13.51
C THR A 15 5.09 -27.24 -12.11
N TYR A 16 5.04 -26.22 -11.24
CA TYR A 16 5.47 -26.33 -9.84
C TYR A 16 4.67 -27.39 -9.08
N LEU A 17 3.34 -27.38 -9.16
CA LEU A 17 2.50 -28.36 -8.47
C LEU A 17 2.86 -29.79 -8.85
N ARG A 18 2.99 -30.07 -10.15
CA ARG A 18 3.38 -31.40 -10.65
C ARG A 18 4.75 -31.83 -10.15
N ALA A 19 5.74 -30.93 -10.16
CA ALA A 19 7.08 -31.23 -9.70
C ALA A 19 7.15 -31.54 -8.20
N HIS A 20 6.22 -31.00 -7.41
CA HIS A 20 6.17 -31.16 -5.95
C HIS A 20 5.08 -32.14 -5.46
N GLY A 21 4.35 -32.80 -6.37
CA GLY A 21 3.34 -33.81 -6.03
C GLY A 21 2.02 -33.24 -5.51
N PHE A 22 1.71 -31.98 -5.83
CA PHE A 22 0.43 -31.34 -5.55
C PHE A 22 -0.50 -31.41 -6.77
N ASP A 23 -1.81 -31.46 -6.55
CA ASP A 23 -2.85 -31.43 -7.58
C ASP A 23 -3.88 -30.30 -7.40
N GLN A 24 -3.84 -29.60 -6.26
CA GLN A 24 -4.71 -28.47 -5.94
C GLN A 24 -3.90 -27.29 -5.40
N ILE A 25 -4.31 -26.08 -5.81
CA ILE A 25 -3.81 -24.79 -5.33
C ILE A 25 -5.01 -23.87 -5.07
N GLU A 26 -5.11 -23.32 -3.87
CA GLU A 26 -6.17 -22.38 -3.51
C GLU A 26 -5.58 -21.18 -2.74
N PRO A 27 -6.01 -19.95 -3.05
CA PRO A 27 -5.61 -18.81 -2.25
C PRO A 27 -6.18 -18.93 -0.83
N THR A 28 -5.41 -18.55 0.17
CA THR A 28 -5.92 -18.45 1.54
C THR A 28 -6.86 -17.25 1.68
N LYS A 29 -7.72 -17.28 2.70
CA LYS A 29 -8.61 -16.16 3.00
C LYS A 29 -7.87 -14.87 3.39
N LEU A 30 -6.74 -15.01 4.06
CA LEU A 30 -5.90 -13.87 4.42
C LEU A 30 -5.28 -13.24 3.18
N ALA A 31 -4.75 -14.05 2.25
CA ALA A 31 -4.17 -13.56 1.02
C ALA A 31 -5.22 -12.88 0.13
N GLU A 32 -6.40 -13.49 -0.02
CA GLU A 32 -7.54 -12.93 -0.77
C GLU A 32 -7.95 -11.57 -0.21
N ALA A 33 -8.20 -11.48 1.10
CA ALA A 33 -8.58 -10.23 1.75
C ALA A 33 -7.47 -9.16 1.68
N GLY A 34 -6.21 -9.58 1.83
CA GLY A 34 -5.05 -8.71 1.70
C GLY A 34 -4.91 -8.13 0.29
N TRP A 35 -5.06 -8.96 -0.73
CA TRP A 35 -5.04 -8.53 -2.12
C TRP A 35 -6.19 -7.57 -2.44
N MET A 36 -7.41 -7.89 -2.01
CA MET A 36 -8.58 -7.02 -2.22
C MET A 36 -8.40 -5.63 -1.62
N ARG A 37 -7.87 -5.54 -0.40
CA ARG A 37 -7.53 -4.26 0.23
C ARG A 37 -6.47 -3.50 -0.56
N HIS A 38 -5.42 -4.17 -1.00
CA HIS A 38 -4.36 -3.55 -1.82
C HIS A 38 -4.90 -2.98 -3.15
N VAL A 39 -5.82 -3.71 -3.81
CA VAL A 39 -6.47 -3.21 -5.04
C VAL A 39 -7.31 -1.97 -4.75
N ASP A 40 -8.04 -1.95 -3.63
CA ASP A 40 -8.86 -0.80 -3.23
C ASP A 40 -7.98 0.41 -2.88
N ASP A 41 -6.92 0.21 -2.09
CA ASP A 41 -5.94 1.25 -1.76
C ASP A 41 -5.34 1.86 -3.04
N ALA A 42 -4.94 1.02 -4.01
CA ALA A 42 -4.42 1.47 -5.29
C ALA A 42 -5.42 2.27 -6.12
N ALA A 43 -6.70 1.92 -6.06
CA ALA A 43 -7.74 2.67 -6.74
C ALA A 43 -8.05 4.00 -6.03
N SER A 44 -8.02 4.02 -4.70
CA SER A 44 -8.43 5.15 -3.86
C SER A 44 -7.60 6.42 -4.08
N ILE A 45 -6.33 6.26 -4.45
CA ILE A 45 -5.40 7.37 -4.74
C ILE A 45 -5.53 7.94 -6.16
N THR A 46 -6.51 7.45 -6.94
CA THR A 46 -6.76 7.88 -8.32
C THR A 46 -8.13 8.55 -8.45
N LEU A 47 -8.42 9.12 -9.63
CA LEU A 47 -9.76 9.64 -9.94
C LEU A 47 -10.74 8.55 -10.40
N PHE A 48 -10.28 7.30 -10.61
CA PHE A 48 -11.13 6.23 -11.14
C PHE A 48 -12.38 5.95 -10.29
N PRO A 49 -12.32 5.91 -8.95
CA PRO A 49 -13.52 5.64 -8.12
C PRO A 49 -14.61 6.72 -8.24
N GLN A 50 -14.23 7.94 -8.62
CA GLN A 50 -15.17 9.08 -8.73
C GLN A 50 -16.00 9.04 -10.01
N ALA A 51 -15.57 8.29 -11.04
CA ALA A 51 -16.29 8.20 -12.29
C ALA A 51 -17.44 7.20 -12.23
N ASN A 52 -18.65 7.59 -12.63
CA ASN A 52 -19.78 6.68 -12.83
C ASN A 52 -19.56 5.84 -14.10
N SER A 53 -18.83 4.74 -13.95
CA SER A 53 -18.47 3.85 -15.05
C SER A 53 -18.71 2.38 -14.70
N TRP A 54 -18.59 1.50 -15.69
CA TRP A 54 -18.66 0.05 -15.48
C TRP A 54 -17.51 -0.48 -14.60
N TYR A 55 -16.36 0.20 -14.55
CA TYR A 55 -15.21 -0.19 -13.73
C TYR A 55 -15.52 -0.21 -12.23
N VAL A 56 -16.49 0.61 -11.81
CA VAL A 56 -16.96 0.71 -10.42
C VAL A 56 -18.35 0.09 -10.23
N GLY A 57 -18.84 -0.67 -11.21
CA GLY A 57 -20.15 -1.33 -11.15
C GLY A 57 -21.36 -0.39 -11.14
N ALA A 58 -21.17 0.91 -11.41
CA ALA A 58 -22.24 1.92 -11.36
C ALA A 58 -23.31 1.74 -12.45
N ASN A 59 -23.07 0.84 -13.41
CA ASN A 59 -23.99 0.52 -14.50
C ASN A 59 -25.10 -0.48 -14.11
N ILE A 60 -25.02 -1.14 -12.95
CA ILE A 60 -26.01 -2.12 -12.49
C ILE A 60 -26.64 -1.65 -11.17
N PRO A 61 -27.93 -1.29 -11.14
CA PRO A 61 -28.61 -0.92 -9.90
C PRO A 61 -28.50 -2.01 -8.83
N GLY A 62 -28.12 -1.63 -7.61
CA GLY A 62 -27.97 -2.54 -6.48
C GLY A 62 -26.66 -3.33 -6.42
N LYS A 63 -25.78 -3.22 -7.44
CA LYS A 63 -24.45 -3.86 -7.38
C LYS A 63 -23.50 -3.05 -6.48
N PRO A 64 -22.71 -3.70 -5.60
CA PRO A 64 -21.68 -3.03 -4.83
C PRO A 64 -20.69 -2.27 -5.73
N ARG A 65 -20.34 -1.05 -5.32
CA ARG A 65 -19.38 -0.21 -6.03
C ARG A 65 -17.95 -0.54 -5.60
N THR A 66 -17.33 -1.49 -6.31
CA THR A 66 -15.93 -1.88 -6.10
C THR A 66 -15.16 -1.67 -7.40
N PHE A 67 -13.95 -1.12 -7.32
CA PHE A 67 -13.10 -1.01 -8.49
C PHE A 67 -12.55 -2.39 -8.85
N MET A 68 -12.92 -2.90 -10.02
CA MET A 68 -12.64 -4.30 -10.40
C MET A 68 -11.25 -4.51 -11.01
N ALA A 69 -10.59 -3.46 -11.47
CA ALA A 69 -9.30 -3.55 -12.15
C ALA A 69 -8.14 -3.25 -11.18
N TYR A 70 -6.94 -3.73 -11.49
CA TYR A 70 -5.75 -3.36 -10.74
C TYR A 70 -5.22 -2.00 -11.21
N ALA A 71 -5.36 -0.98 -10.37
CA ALA A 71 -5.07 0.42 -10.74
C ALA A 71 -3.57 0.77 -10.76
N ALA A 72 -2.72 0.00 -10.08
CA ALA A 72 -1.29 0.33 -9.93
C ALA A 72 -0.45 0.00 -11.18
N GLY A 73 -1.01 -0.66 -12.19
CA GLY A 73 -0.32 -0.95 -13.45
C GLY A 73 0.28 -2.36 -13.54
N VAL A 74 0.64 -2.72 -14.77
CA VAL A 74 1.01 -4.09 -15.16
C VAL A 74 2.37 -4.54 -14.63
N ASP A 75 3.34 -3.64 -14.47
CA ASP A 75 4.67 -4.02 -13.98
C ASP A 75 4.63 -4.36 -12.49
N PHE A 76 3.94 -3.56 -11.68
CA PHE A 76 3.69 -3.87 -10.27
C PHE A 76 2.91 -5.17 -10.08
N TYR A 77 1.99 -5.46 -11.00
CA TYR A 77 1.26 -6.72 -10.97
C TYR A 77 2.17 -7.92 -11.26
N ARG A 78 3.00 -7.81 -12.31
CA ARG A 78 3.99 -8.84 -12.64
C ARG A 78 4.94 -9.09 -11.47
N MET A 79 5.48 -8.04 -10.86
CA MET A 79 6.34 -8.17 -9.67
C MET A 79 5.65 -8.91 -8.53
N ALA A 80 4.36 -8.66 -8.29
CA ALA A 80 3.62 -9.37 -7.25
C ALA A 80 3.49 -10.87 -7.56
N CYS A 81 3.22 -11.24 -8.81
CA CYS A 81 3.19 -12.63 -9.25
C CYS A 81 4.56 -13.31 -9.12
N ASP A 82 5.63 -12.65 -9.57
CA ASP A 82 7.00 -13.16 -9.50
C ASP A 82 7.41 -13.40 -8.04
N GLU A 83 7.08 -12.48 -7.13
CA GLU A 83 7.35 -12.63 -5.70
C GLU A 83 6.53 -13.74 -5.04
N VAL A 84 5.26 -13.93 -5.43
CA VAL A 84 4.45 -15.07 -4.97
C VAL A 84 5.14 -16.37 -5.33
N ALA A 85 5.54 -16.52 -6.60
CA ALA A 85 6.20 -17.73 -7.08
C ALA A 85 7.58 -17.94 -6.41
N ALA A 86 8.39 -16.89 -6.31
CA ALA A 86 9.72 -16.93 -5.69
C ALA A 86 9.66 -17.28 -4.19
N ARG A 87 8.53 -17.00 -3.53
CA ARG A 87 8.28 -17.31 -2.12
C ARG A 87 7.44 -18.56 -1.96
N GLU A 88 7.60 -19.55 -2.84
CA GLU A 88 6.95 -20.85 -2.77
C GLU A 88 5.42 -20.75 -2.72
N TYR A 89 4.86 -19.93 -3.61
CA TYR A 89 3.42 -19.61 -3.70
C TYR A 89 2.85 -19.06 -2.39
N LEU A 90 3.48 -18.00 -1.88
CA LEU A 90 2.95 -17.25 -0.73
C LEU A 90 1.49 -16.83 -0.96
N GLY A 91 0.68 -17.03 0.07
CA GLY A 91 -0.75 -16.77 0.07
C GLY A 91 -1.59 -17.94 -0.45
N PHE A 92 -0.99 -19.11 -0.69
CA PHE A 92 -1.70 -20.28 -1.19
C PHE A 92 -1.58 -21.50 -0.27
N ALA A 93 -2.64 -22.31 -0.28
CA ALA A 93 -2.65 -23.67 0.22
C ALA A 93 -2.57 -24.63 -0.96
N LEU A 94 -1.58 -25.53 -0.92
CA LEU A 94 -1.33 -26.56 -1.90
C LEU A 94 -1.68 -27.91 -1.29
N SER A 95 -2.36 -28.79 -2.02
CA SER A 95 -2.65 -30.14 -1.56
C SER A 95 -2.49 -31.16 -2.67
N GLY A 96 -2.21 -32.40 -2.26
CA GLY A 96 -2.13 -33.57 -3.13
C GLY A 96 -2.12 -34.86 -2.32
N PRO A 97 -1.93 -36.02 -2.97
CA PRO A 97 -1.99 -37.33 -2.31
C PRO A 97 -0.95 -37.51 -1.20
N GLY A 98 0.18 -36.80 -1.28
CA GLY A 98 1.27 -36.85 -0.31
C GLY A 98 1.11 -35.93 0.91
N GLY A 99 0.08 -35.07 0.93
CA GLY A 99 -0.16 -34.13 2.03
C GLY A 99 -0.55 -32.73 1.54
N ALA A 100 -0.54 -31.78 2.47
CA ALA A 100 -0.86 -30.38 2.21
C ALA A 100 0.25 -29.45 2.73
N HIS A 101 0.46 -28.36 2.04
CA HIS A 101 1.38 -27.29 2.40
C HIS A 101 0.64 -25.95 2.31
N CYS A 102 0.56 -25.21 3.41
CA CYS A 102 -0.08 -23.90 3.45
C CYS A 102 0.97 -22.84 3.74
N ASN A 103 1.21 -21.97 2.77
CA ASN A 103 2.13 -20.84 2.87
C ASN A 103 1.30 -19.55 3.00
N ASP A 104 0.67 -19.34 4.15
CA ASP A 104 -0.25 -18.22 4.32
C ASP A 104 0.49 -16.88 4.47
N GLY A 105 -0.11 -15.80 3.94
CA GLY A 105 0.43 -14.46 4.06
C GLY A 105 -0.12 -13.47 3.05
N VAL A 106 0.28 -12.20 3.20
CA VAL A 106 -0.12 -11.11 2.32
C VAL A 106 1.09 -10.62 1.53
N ILE A 107 0.95 -10.56 0.20
CA ILE A 107 2.01 -10.18 -0.73
C ILE A 107 2.29 -8.67 -0.75
N ARG A 108 1.29 -7.83 -0.47
CA ARG A 108 1.41 -6.37 -0.39
C ARG A 108 0.78 -5.87 0.90
N ARG A 109 1.60 -5.28 1.78
CA ARG A 109 1.16 -4.76 3.10
C ARG A 109 1.14 -3.25 3.18
N LEU A 110 1.87 -2.58 2.30
CA LEU A 110 2.00 -1.14 2.28
C LEU A 110 0.98 -0.56 1.29
N GLN A 111 0.44 0.61 1.63
CA GLN A 111 -0.31 1.39 0.66
C GLN A 111 0.61 1.80 -0.49
N PRO A 112 0.12 1.84 -1.75
CA PRO A 112 0.97 2.09 -2.91
C PRO A 112 1.73 3.43 -2.87
N ASP A 113 1.12 4.46 -2.29
CA ASP A 113 1.75 5.78 -2.10
C ASP A 113 2.89 5.72 -1.07
N VAL A 114 2.71 5.02 0.05
CA VAL A 114 3.76 4.74 1.04
C VAL A 114 4.89 3.96 0.40
N GLN A 115 4.58 2.94 -0.41
CA GLN A 115 5.59 2.15 -1.12
C GLN A 115 6.39 3.03 -2.09
N MET A 116 5.73 3.89 -2.88
CA MET A 116 6.41 4.85 -3.76
C MET A 116 7.36 5.79 -3.01
N VAL A 117 6.93 6.31 -1.85
CA VAL A 117 7.79 7.18 -1.02
C VAL A 117 9.02 6.40 -0.54
N LEU A 118 8.85 5.17 -0.06
CA LEU A 118 9.97 4.34 0.38
C LEU A 118 10.93 3.99 -0.77
N GLU A 119 10.40 3.68 -1.96
CA GLU A 119 11.21 3.43 -3.16
C GLU A 119 11.99 4.68 -3.58
N GLN A 120 11.37 5.86 -3.52
CA GLN A 120 12.05 7.13 -3.79
C GLN A 120 13.17 7.40 -2.77
N MET A 121 12.91 7.17 -1.48
CA MET A 121 13.92 7.32 -0.42
C MET A 121 15.09 6.36 -0.62
N ALA A 122 14.82 5.10 -0.98
CA ALA A 122 15.84 4.11 -1.29
C ALA A 122 16.66 4.49 -2.53
N LEU A 123 16.03 5.04 -3.57
CA LEU A 123 16.71 5.51 -4.77
C LEU A 123 17.65 6.71 -4.47
N LEU A 124 17.25 7.59 -3.56
CA LEU A 124 18.04 8.75 -3.16
C LEU A 124 19.16 8.40 -2.16
N ASP A 125 19.23 7.15 -1.69
CA ASP A 125 20.19 6.65 -0.70
C ASP A 125 20.34 7.59 0.51
N LEU A 126 19.20 8.11 0.98
CA LEU A 126 19.19 9.07 2.07
C LEU A 126 19.64 8.37 3.37
N PRO A 127 20.55 8.98 4.15
CA PRO A 127 20.96 8.41 5.42
C PRO A 127 19.75 8.29 6.37
N PRO A 128 19.74 7.28 7.27
CA PRO A 128 18.68 7.14 8.25
C PRO A 128 18.48 8.43 9.05
N MET A 129 17.25 8.83 9.30
CA MET A 129 16.93 10.10 9.97
C MET A 129 17.57 10.19 11.36
N GLU A 130 17.69 9.07 12.04
CA GLU A 130 18.34 8.92 13.35
C GLU A 130 19.86 9.13 13.31
N SER A 131 20.48 9.08 12.13
CA SER A 131 21.92 9.32 11.94
C SER A 131 22.26 10.78 11.62
N LEU A 132 21.24 11.60 11.30
CA LEU A 132 21.44 13.01 10.94
C LEU A 132 21.56 13.90 12.19
N PRO A 133 22.54 14.82 12.24
CA PRO A 133 22.56 15.89 13.24
C PRO A 133 21.25 16.71 13.21
N PRO A 134 20.74 17.20 14.35
CA PRO A 134 19.45 17.90 14.42
C PRO A 134 19.30 19.09 13.47
N GLU A 135 20.39 19.81 13.18
CA GLU A 135 20.38 20.91 12.21
C GLU A 135 20.14 20.42 10.78
N GLN A 136 20.82 19.35 10.37
CA GLN A 136 20.69 18.77 9.04
C GLN A 136 19.32 18.12 8.84
N ALA A 137 18.81 17.42 9.86
CA ALA A 137 17.46 16.87 9.84
C ALA A 137 16.38 17.96 9.67
N ARG A 138 16.55 19.12 10.33
CA ARG A 138 15.64 20.28 10.15
C ARG A 138 15.76 20.90 8.76
N ALA A 139 16.97 21.04 8.24
CA ALA A 139 17.20 21.58 6.90
C ALA A 139 16.53 20.70 5.83
N LEU A 140 16.74 19.38 5.90
CA LEU A 140 16.09 18.40 5.01
C LEU A 140 14.56 18.47 5.09
N MET A 141 14.01 18.50 6.32
CA MET A 141 12.55 18.58 6.51
C MET A 141 11.97 19.89 5.98
N ASN A 142 12.70 21.01 6.14
CA ASN A 142 12.30 22.29 5.57
C ASN A 142 12.27 22.22 4.04
N GLU A 143 13.30 21.70 3.39
CA GLU A 143 13.32 21.54 1.93
C GLU A 143 12.19 20.64 1.42
N MET A 144 11.95 19.50 2.09
CA MET A 144 10.84 18.61 1.75
C MET A 144 9.47 19.30 1.89
N ASN A 145 9.31 20.19 2.87
CA ASN A 145 8.07 20.92 3.09
C ASN A 145 7.82 22.05 2.08
N VAL A 146 8.86 22.56 1.38
CA VAL A 146 8.68 23.61 0.36
C VAL A 146 7.79 23.13 -0.80
N ALA A 147 7.89 21.86 -1.17
CA ALA A 147 7.11 21.27 -2.26
C ALA A 147 5.73 20.76 -1.81
N ARG A 148 5.43 20.78 -0.49
CA ARG A 148 4.14 20.29 -0.01
C ARG A 148 3.04 21.31 -0.31
N PRO A 149 1.85 20.85 -0.71
CA PRO A 149 0.70 21.72 -0.84
C PRO A 149 0.41 22.39 0.50
N TRP A 150 -0.14 23.59 0.42
CA TRP A 150 -0.52 24.37 1.59
C TRP A 150 -1.54 23.56 2.41
N GLY A 151 -1.28 23.44 3.71
CA GLY A 151 -2.21 22.80 4.63
C GLY A 151 -3.56 23.55 4.68
N PRO A 152 -4.60 22.95 5.29
CA PRO A 152 -5.89 23.62 5.46
C PRO A 152 -5.73 24.94 6.24
N ASP A 153 -6.63 25.89 6.00
CA ASP A 153 -6.61 27.19 6.65
C ASP A 153 -6.56 27.05 8.19
N VAL A 154 -5.57 27.68 8.79
CA VAL A 154 -5.38 27.71 10.24
C VAL A 154 -6.30 28.78 10.83
N GLY A 155 -7.21 28.36 11.71
CA GLY A 155 -8.13 29.26 12.40
C GLY A 155 -7.54 29.91 13.65
N GLU A 156 -6.61 29.23 14.33
CA GLU A 156 -5.98 29.73 15.55
C GLU A 156 -4.52 29.25 15.66
N ILE A 157 -3.64 30.15 16.10
CA ILE A 157 -2.22 29.85 16.41
C ILE A 157 -1.98 30.18 17.87
N VAL A 158 -1.47 29.22 18.64
CA VAL A 158 -1.13 29.39 20.06
C VAL A 158 0.35 29.08 20.27
N ASP A 159 1.11 30.06 20.76
CA ASP A 159 2.51 29.89 21.16
C ASP A 159 2.60 29.55 22.65
N GLY A 160 3.53 28.68 23.03
CA GLY A 160 3.78 28.33 24.42
C GLY A 160 5.18 27.77 24.66
N SER A 161 5.46 27.43 25.92
CA SER A 161 6.71 26.79 26.35
C SER A 161 6.41 25.49 27.07
N LEU A 162 7.16 24.44 26.74
CA LEU A 162 7.13 23.14 27.41
C LEU A 162 8.45 22.93 28.16
N PRO A 163 8.43 22.62 29.48
CA PRO A 163 9.65 22.37 30.21
C PRO A 163 10.31 21.05 29.75
N GLY A 164 11.58 21.12 29.33
CA GLY A 164 12.36 19.98 28.86
C GLY A 164 13.63 19.74 29.69
N ALA A 165 14.19 18.53 29.58
CA ALA A 165 15.39 18.13 30.34
C ALA A 165 16.64 18.98 30.04
N ALA A 166 16.68 19.66 28.89
CA ALA A 166 17.77 20.55 28.47
C ALA A 166 17.36 22.04 28.49
N GLY A 167 16.21 22.37 29.08
CA GLY A 167 15.62 23.70 29.08
C GLY A 167 14.23 23.75 28.44
N ASP A 168 13.66 24.95 28.44
CA ASP A 168 12.33 25.24 27.90
C ASP A 168 12.29 25.09 26.36
N LEU A 169 11.29 24.36 25.88
CA LEU A 169 11.02 24.13 24.46
C LEU A 169 9.84 24.99 24.03
N ALA A 170 10.11 26.01 23.20
CA ALA A 170 9.04 26.77 22.57
C ALA A 170 8.25 25.86 21.62
N TYR A 171 6.92 25.93 21.69
CA TYR A 171 6.02 25.25 20.76
C TYR A 171 5.03 26.24 20.16
N ARG A 172 4.53 25.89 18.98
CA ARG A 172 3.44 26.58 18.29
C ARG A 172 2.37 25.56 17.91
N LEU A 173 1.17 25.73 18.43
CA LEU A 173 0.01 24.91 18.15
C LEU A 173 -0.82 25.59 17.06
N TYR A 174 -1.10 24.87 15.98
CA TYR A 174 -1.98 25.31 14.90
C TYR A 174 -3.32 24.56 15.02
N ARG A 175 -4.44 25.28 15.14
CA ARG A 175 -5.78 24.69 15.07
C ARG A 175 -6.44 25.03 13.74
N PRO A 176 -7.02 24.05 13.03
CA PRO A 176 -7.72 24.31 11.77
C PRO A 176 -8.96 25.18 11.99
N ALA A 177 -9.33 25.97 10.98
CA ALA A 177 -10.51 26.85 11.02
C ALA A 177 -11.84 26.10 10.98
N SER A 178 -11.85 24.87 10.45
CA SER A 178 -12.99 23.97 10.49
C SER A 178 -12.87 22.98 11.66
N PRO A 179 -13.98 22.56 12.27
CA PRO A 179 -13.97 21.36 13.12
C PRO A 179 -13.45 20.23 12.24
N GLY A 180 -12.30 19.65 12.58
CA GLY A 180 -11.70 18.59 11.78
C GLY A 180 -12.72 17.49 11.52
N GLN A 181 -12.80 16.98 10.29
CA GLN A 181 -13.48 15.72 10.04
C GLN A 181 -12.74 14.65 10.85
N THR A 182 -13.24 14.32 12.03
CA THR A 182 -12.89 13.08 12.70
C THR A 182 -13.49 11.97 11.86
N SER A 183 -12.75 11.51 10.84
CA SER A 183 -12.98 10.20 10.25
C SER A 183 -12.52 9.16 11.26
N TYR A 184 -13.31 9.00 12.32
CA TYR A 184 -13.25 7.81 13.17
C TYR A 184 -13.96 6.71 12.37
N ILE A 185 -13.19 5.83 11.74
CA ILE A 185 -13.71 4.59 11.18
C ILE A 185 -13.94 3.66 12.39
N PRO A 186 -15.15 3.11 12.60
CA PRO A 186 -15.40 2.10 13.62
C PRO A 186 -14.69 0.77 13.32
#